data_AF-A0AAV1DKJ8-F1
#
_entry.id   AF-A0AAV1DKJ8-F1
#
_cell.length_a   1.000
_cell.length_b   1.000
_cell.length_c   1.000
_cell.angle_alpha   90.00
_cell.angle_beta   90.00
_cell.angle_gamma   90.00
#
_symmetry.space_group_name_H-M   'P 1'
#
loop_
_entity.id
_entity.type
_entity.pdbx_description
1 polymer ?
#
loop_
_entity_poly.entity_id
_entity_poly.type
_entity_poly.pdbx_seq_one_letter_code
_entity_poly.pdbx_strand_id
1 'polypeptide(L)'
;MAKKPVKYSVVDAFTDKAFKGNPAAVCLLEDPREEEWLQAVATEFNLSETCYLTPISDAESLSGTPRFGLRWFTPVAEVELCGHATLAASYFLFSNELVKSDKIEFLTQSGVLTAKKFPENRTSNPVNEPKGNYLIELDFPAVPIAEINSVDVLEISKSLNGAAVVEVQKTAGDDLFVVLPSAKAVAEVAPQFDEIRRCPGRGMVITGPASPESGFDFYSRFFCPKLGINEDPVTGSLHCSLAVYWSKKLGKSDFIAYQASPRGGVINIQMDEKNERVLLRGKAVVVAEGVILVDAFTGEAFKGNPALVCSLEDTKDDQWLQAVASELNIPSTAYVTPVSMSPESTIPRFGIRWFTPVTEVKLCGHATLAASHFLFSYGIVQSDIIEFSSHSGVLTAKKISKTRTSITVNECHDQDEDFLIELDFPLIPIADFNSVDISQISKSLNGASVVEVHKTTNGEDLLVVLPSAKAVVEVQPQFDEIKRCPGRAMIITGAALPESEFDFYSRVFSPKLGIDEDPVTGSVHCALGDYWSKKLGKSDFVAYQASPRGGVINLHLDEKNERVLLRGKAVIVTEGSILV
;
A
#
# COMPACT_ATOMS: atom_id res chain seq x y z
N MET A 1 -17.31 -22.77 -11.83
CA MET A 1 -16.80 -23.41 -10.60
C MET A 1 -16.36 -22.30 -9.66
N ALA A 2 -16.60 -22.42 -8.35
CA ALA A 2 -16.07 -21.46 -7.38
C ALA A 2 -14.54 -21.47 -7.45
N LYS A 3 -13.93 -20.29 -7.56
CA LYS A 3 -12.47 -20.13 -7.59
C LYS A 3 -11.91 -20.48 -6.21
N LYS A 4 -10.88 -21.34 -6.14
CA LYS A 4 -10.26 -21.70 -4.84
C LYS A 4 -9.63 -20.49 -4.15
N PRO A 5 -9.59 -20.43 -2.81
CA PRO A 5 -8.82 -19.42 -2.07
C PRO A 5 -7.35 -19.41 -2.49
N VAL A 6 -6.74 -18.22 -2.55
CA VAL A 6 -5.34 -18.05 -2.94
C VAL A 6 -4.48 -17.94 -1.68
N LYS A 7 -3.51 -18.84 -1.55
CA LYS A 7 -2.50 -18.74 -0.47
C LYS A 7 -1.52 -17.62 -0.81
N TYR A 8 -1.16 -16.83 0.19
CA TYR A 8 -0.12 -15.83 0.03
C TYR A 8 0.73 -15.62 1.28
N SER A 9 1.91 -15.04 1.07
CA SER A 9 2.78 -14.52 2.11
C SER A 9 3.27 -13.13 1.73
N VAL A 10 3.46 -12.26 2.73
CA VAL A 10 4.24 -11.02 2.58
C VAL A 10 5.67 -11.33 3.00
N VAL A 11 6.61 -11.13 2.08
CA VAL A 11 8.01 -11.50 2.25
C VAL A 11 8.89 -10.28 2.03
N ASP A 12 9.74 -10.01 3.01
CA ASP A 12 10.76 -8.97 2.95
C ASP A 12 12.01 -9.52 2.25
N ALA A 13 12.32 -8.98 1.08
CA ALA A 13 13.49 -9.36 0.28
C ALA A 13 14.72 -8.48 0.58
N PHE A 14 15.91 -9.03 0.40
CA PHE A 14 17.21 -8.40 0.65
C PHE A 14 17.47 -8.03 2.12
N THR A 15 16.93 -8.82 3.05
CA THR A 15 17.10 -8.67 4.49
C THR A 15 16.90 -10.00 5.22
N ASP A 16 17.43 -10.11 6.44
CA ASP A 16 17.10 -11.17 7.42
C ASP A 16 16.31 -10.66 8.63
N LYS A 17 15.92 -9.38 8.60
CA LYS A 17 15.12 -8.73 9.64
C LYS A 17 13.78 -8.31 9.05
N ALA A 18 12.70 -8.61 9.77
CA ALA A 18 11.38 -8.11 9.43
C ALA A 18 11.35 -6.58 9.44
N PHE A 19 10.49 -6.00 8.61
CA PHE A 19 10.30 -4.55 8.44
C PHE A 19 11.54 -3.83 7.88
N LYS A 20 12.40 -4.58 7.18
CA LYS A 20 13.61 -4.11 6.48
C LYS A 20 13.58 -4.69 5.06
N GLY A 21 14.51 -4.32 4.20
CA GLY A 21 14.49 -4.80 2.83
C GLY A 21 13.31 -4.23 2.02
N ASN A 22 12.84 -4.98 1.02
CA ASN A 22 11.71 -4.60 0.18
C ASN A 22 10.59 -5.65 0.24
N PRO A 23 9.38 -5.27 0.70
CA PRO A 23 8.27 -6.20 0.85
C PRO A 23 7.63 -6.54 -0.50
N ALA A 24 7.29 -7.82 -0.68
CA ALA A 24 6.47 -8.28 -1.79
C ALA A 24 5.42 -9.28 -1.31
N ALA A 25 4.20 -9.15 -1.83
CA ALA A 25 3.17 -10.16 -1.66
C ALA A 25 3.39 -11.29 -2.69
N VAL A 26 3.49 -12.52 -2.21
CA VAL A 26 3.70 -13.72 -3.03
C VAL A 26 2.43 -14.56 -3.00
N CYS A 27 1.70 -14.60 -4.11
CA CYS A 27 0.45 -15.34 -4.25
C CYS A 27 0.66 -16.64 -5.04
N LEU A 28 0.28 -17.80 -4.49
CA LEU A 28 0.31 -19.08 -5.20
C LEU A 28 -1.06 -19.37 -5.83
N LEU A 29 -1.11 -19.35 -7.16
CA LEU A 29 -2.31 -19.60 -7.96
C LEU A 29 -2.41 -21.08 -8.35
N GLU A 30 -3.44 -21.77 -7.84
CA GLU A 30 -3.76 -23.14 -8.27
C GLU A 30 -4.57 -23.18 -9.58
N ASP A 31 -5.29 -22.10 -9.88
CA ASP A 31 -6.11 -21.96 -11.09
C ASP A 31 -5.82 -20.59 -11.76
N PRO A 32 -5.91 -20.48 -13.09
CA PRO A 32 -5.75 -19.19 -13.78
C PRO A 32 -6.68 -18.11 -13.23
N ARG A 33 -6.18 -16.87 -13.28
CA ARG A 33 -6.90 -15.65 -12.89
C ARG A 33 -6.81 -14.64 -14.02
N GLU A 34 -7.91 -13.92 -14.24
CA GLU A 34 -7.98 -12.82 -15.22
C GLU A 34 -7.07 -11.68 -14.78
N GLU A 35 -6.57 -10.91 -15.75
CA GLU A 35 -5.62 -9.82 -15.50
C GLU A 35 -6.20 -8.72 -14.61
N GLU A 36 -7.49 -8.40 -14.79
CA GLU A 36 -8.18 -7.41 -13.97
C GLU A 36 -8.21 -7.83 -12.50
N TRP A 37 -8.33 -9.14 -12.23
CA TRP A 37 -8.29 -9.66 -10.85
C TRP A 37 -6.88 -9.60 -10.27
N LEU A 38 -5.86 -9.93 -11.07
CA LEU A 38 -4.46 -9.82 -10.63
C LEU A 38 -4.13 -8.36 -10.31
N GLN A 39 -4.49 -7.44 -11.19
CA GLN A 39 -4.27 -6.02 -10.95
C GLN A 39 -5.04 -5.54 -9.71
N ALA A 40 -6.31 -5.94 -9.55
CA ALA A 40 -7.10 -5.57 -8.38
C ALA A 40 -6.47 -6.05 -7.07
N VAL A 41 -5.98 -7.29 -7.02
CA VAL A 41 -5.29 -7.83 -5.84
C VAL A 41 -3.97 -7.13 -5.58
N ALA A 42 -3.22 -6.77 -6.62
CA ALA A 42 -1.98 -6.01 -6.45
C ALA A 42 -2.24 -4.58 -5.92
N THR A 43 -3.29 -3.93 -6.42
CA THR A 43 -3.79 -2.65 -5.89
C THR A 43 -4.22 -2.80 -4.44
N GLU A 44 -4.86 -3.93 -4.11
CA GLU A 44 -5.36 -4.24 -2.78
C GLU A 44 -4.23 -4.38 -1.75
N PHE A 45 -3.15 -5.12 -2.09
CA PHE A 45 -1.97 -5.20 -1.22
C PHE A 45 -1.21 -3.88 -1.11
N ASN A 46 -1.24 -3.05 -2.15
CA ASN A 46 -0.57 -1.75 -2.21
C ASN A 46 0.93 -1.79 -1.86
N LEU A 47 1.62 -2.92 -2.03
CA LEU A 47 3.08 -3.03 -1.85
C LEU A 47 3.83 -2.58 -3.11
N SER A 48 5.17 -2.52 -3.05
CA SER A 48 6.02 -2.28 -4.23
C SER A 48 5.61 -3.21 -5.37
N GLU A 49 5.57 -4.51 -5.10
CA GLU A 49 5.06 -5.51 -6.02
C GLU A 49 4.26 -6.63 -5.34
N THR A 50 3.23 -7.08 -6.03
CA THR A 50 2.57 -8.37 -5.82
C THR A 50 2.98 -9.31 -6.95
N CYS A 51 3.43 -10.51 -6.62
CA CYS A 51 3.80 -11.52 -7.59
C CYS A 51 2.93 -12.77 -7.51
N TYR A 52 2.66 -13.34 -8.68
CA TYR A 52 1.77 -14.49 -8.82
C TYR A 52 2.54 -15.68 -9.36
N LEU A 53 2.57 -16.76 -8.59
CA LEU A 53 3.17 -18.03 -8.91
C LEU A 53 2.12 -18.99 -9.46
N THR A 54 2.35 -19.54 -10.65
CA THR A 54 1.53 -20.60 -11.22
C THR A 54 2.39 -21.86 -11.38
N PRO A 55 2.07 -22.98 -10.70
CA PRO A 55 2.78 -24.24 -10.91
C PRO A 55 2.71 -24.69 -12.38
N ILE A 56 3.84 -25.11 -12.95
CA ILE A 56 3.89 -25.74 -14.28
C ILE A 56 4.21 -27.21 -14.09
N SER A 57 3.43 -28.11 -14.69
CA SER A 57 3.60 -29.55 -14.49
C SER A 57 4.96 -30.03 -15.02
N ASP A 58 5.66 -30.83 -14.21
CA ASP A 58 6.97 -31.41 -14.50
C ASP A 58 7.02 -32.30 -15.75
N ALA A 59 5.88 -32.70 -16.32
CA ALA A 59 5.82 -33.54 -17.51
C ALA A 59 6.50 -32.89 -18.75
N GLU A 60 6.71 -31.57 -18.73
CA GLU A 60 7.36 -30.79 -19.79
C GLU A 60 8.83 -30.42 -19.48
N SER A 61 9.35 -30.77 -18.30
CA SER A 61 10.71 -30.39 -17.88
C SER A 61 11.71 -31.54 -18.09
N LEU A 62 12.52 -31.44 -19.16
CA LEU A 62 13.61 -32.39 -19.45
C LEU A 62 14.76 -32.36 -18.42
N SER A 63 14.84 -31.32 -17.58
CA SER A 63 15.97 -31.05 -16.68
C SER A 63 15.74 -31.49 -15.23
N GLY A 64 14.52 -31.91 -14.87
CA GLY A 64 14.14 -32.21 -13.48
C GLY A 64 14.14 -30.99 -12.55
N THR A 65 14.33 -29.78 -13.09
CA THR A 65 14.23 -28.52 -12.35
C THR A 65 12.75 -28.09 -12.29
N PRO A 66 12.21 -27.77 -11.10
CA PRO A 66 10.82 -27.33 -10.96
C PRO A 66 10.62 -25.97 -11.66
N ARG A 67 9.49 -25.84 -12.36
CA ARG A 67 9.15 -24.65 -13.16
C ARG A 67 7.87 -24.00 -12.67
N PHE A 68 7.85 -22.68 -12.64
CA PHE A 68 6.67 -21.88 -12.28
C PHE A 68 6.49 -20.74 -13.28
N GLY A 69 5.24 -20.43 -13.63
CA GLY A 69 4.92 -19.12 -14.19
C GLY A 69 5.06 -18.07 -13.11
N LEU A 70 5.65 -16.92 -13.44
CA LEU A 70 5.79 -15.81 -12.51
C LEU A 70 5.46 -14.49 -13.22
N ARG A 71 4.51 -13.75 -12.64
CA ARG A 71 4.09 -12.40 -13.07
C ARG A 71 4.21 -11.44 -11.90
N TRP A 72 4.47 -10.17 -12.18
CA TRP A 72 4.61 -9.13 -11.16
C TRP A 72 3.75 -7.93 -11.49
N PHE A 73 3.04 -7.44 -10.49
CA PHE A 73 2.14 -6.30 -10.60
C PHE A 73 2.50 -5.29 -9.53
N THR A 74 2.72 -4.06 -9.97
CA THR A 74 2.61 -2.89 -9.09
C THR A 74 1.13 -2.64 -8.77
N PRO A 75 0.81 -1.70 -7.86
CA PRO A 75 -0.58 -1.33 -7.61
C PRO A 75 -1.34 -0.76 -8.82
N VAL A 76 -0.65 -0.44 -9.93
CA VAL A 76 -1.25 0.22 -11.09
C VAL A 76 -1.01 -0.47 -12.45
N ALA A 77 -0.02 -1.35 -12.55
CA ALA A 77 0.32 -2.05 -13.80
C ALA A 77 1.16 -3.33 -13.58
N GLU A 78 1.07 -4.28 -14.51
CA GLU A 78 2.03 -5.37 -14.65
C GLU A 78 3.42 -4.84 -15.08
N VAL A 79 4.49 -5.46 -14.57
CA VAL A 79 5.87 -5.16 -14.97
C VAL A 79 6.55 -6.40 -15.56
N GLU A 80 7.41 -6.20 -16.56
CA GLU A 80 8.07 -7.29 -17.28
C GLU A 80 9.14 -8.02 -16.45
N LEU A 81 9.70 -7.37 -15.41
CA LEU A 81 10.79 -7.89 -14.60
C LEU A 81 10.84 -7.22 -13.22
N CYS A 82 10.85 -8.01 -12.14
CA CYS A 82 11.10 -7.49 -10.79
C CYS A 82 12.07 -8.38 -9.99
N GLY A 83 13.19 -7.81 -9.54
CA GLY A 83 14.23 -8.55 -8.82
C GLY A 83 13.82 -8.99 -7.41
N HIS A 84 13.36 -8.05 -6.58
CA HIS A 84 13.08 -8.35 -5.17
C HIS A 84 11.87 -9.29 -5.01
N ALA A 85 10.82 -9.11 -5.82
CA ALA A 85 9.66 -10.00 -5.80
C ALA A 85 9.99 -11.39 -6.35
N THR A 86 10.93 -11.53 -7.29
CA THR A 86 11.47 -12.84 -7.69
C THR A 86 12.22 -13.50 -6.53
N LEU A 87 13.00 -12.73 -5.76
CA LEU A 87 13.71 -13.25 -4.59
C LEU A 87 12.72 -13.72 -3.51
N ALA A 88 11.71 -12.90 -3.23
CA ALA A 88 10.60 -13.22 -2.34
C ALA A 88 9.86 -14.49 -2.75
N ALA A 89 9.48 -14.61 -4.03
CA ALA A 89 8.82 -15.78 -4.59
C ALA A 89 9.67 -17.06 -4.45
N SER A 90 10.97 -16.94 -4.71
CA SER A 90 11.93 -18.04 -4.52
C SER A 90 12.03 -18.46 -3.06
N TYR A 91 12.11 -17.49 -2.15
CA TYR A 91 12.15 -17.74 -0.71
C TYR A 91 10.87 -18.43 -0.24
N PHE A 92 9.71 -17.95 -0.68
CA PHE A 92 8.41 -18.55 -0.38
C PHE A 92 8.38 -20.04 -0.78
N LEU A 93 8.80 -20.37 -2.01
CA LEU A 93 8.83 -21.75 -2.50
C LEU A 93 9.82 -22.63 -1.70
N PHE A 94 11.01 -22.11 -1.39
CA PHE A 94 12.02 -22.86 -0.65
C PHE A 94 11.68 -23.05 0.84
N SER A 95 11.20 -22.00 1.51
CA SER A 95 10.89 -22.00 2.95
C SER A 95 9.68 -22.86 3.28
N ASN A 96 8.67 -22.88 2.39
CA ASN A 96 7.48 -23.73 2.51
C ASN A 96 7.70 -25.17 1.99
N GLU A 97 8.93 -25.53 1.60
CA GLU A 97 9.28 -26.87 1.08
C GLU A 97 8.41 -27.30 -0.12
N LEU A 98 7.89 -26.33 -0.89
CA LEU A 98 7.07 -26.57 -2.09
C LEU A 98 7.92 -27.10 -3.26
N VAL A 99 9.24 -26.97 -3.17
CA VAL A 99 10.21 -27.55 -4.09
C VAL A 99 11.28 -28.33 -3.33
N LYS A 100 11.70 -29.47 -3.89
CA LYS A 100 12.79 -30.31 -3.34
C LYS A 100 14.16 -30.01 -3.94
N SER A 101 14.19 -29.23 -5.02
CA SER A 101 15.42 -28.80 -5.71
C SER A 101 15.96 -27.53 -5.06
N ASP A 102 17.28 -27.32 -5.13
CA ASP A 102 17.92 -26.06 -4.75
C ASP A 102 17.93 -25.01 -5.88
N LYS A 103 17.40 -25.36 -7.05
CA LYS A 103 17.22 -24.48 -8.22
C LYS A 103 15.75 -24.46 -8.63
N ILE A 104 15.25 -23.28 -8.99
CA ILE A 104 13.92 -23.03 -9.57
C ILE A 104 14.08 -22.27 -10.88
N GLU A 105 13.22 -22.56 -11.85
CA GLU A 105 13.10 -21.79 -13.09
C GLU A 105 11.72 -21.10 -13.17
N PHE A 106 11.72 -19.80 -13.45
CA PHE A 106 10.51 -19.00 -13.61
C PHE A 106 10.31 -18.66 -15.08
N LEU A 107 9.13 -18.95 -15.62
CA LEU A 107 8.70 -18.50 -16.94
C LEU A 107 8.01 -17.15 -16.78
N THR A 108 8.58 -16.14 -17.42
CA THR A 108 8.19 -14.73 -17.25
C THR A 108 8.08 -14.07 -18.62
N GLN A 109 7.48 -12.88 -18.72
CA GLN A 109 7.43 -12.13 -19.98
C GLN A 109 8.83 -11.77 -20.50
N SER A 110 9.79 -11.56 -19.60
CA SER A 110 11.20 -11.30 -19.93
C SER A 110 12.02 -12.57 -20.25
N GLY A 111 11.37 -13.72 -20.38
CA GLY A 111 12.02 -15.01 -20.60
C GLY A 111 12.19 -15.83 -19.32
N VAL A 112 13.12 -16.79 -19.34
CA VAL A 112 13.34 -17.70 -18.19
C VAL A 112 14.31 -17.07 -17.20
N LEU A 113 13.87 -16.91 -15.95
CA LEU A 113 14.72 -16.53 -14.83
C LEU A 113 15.07 -17.76 -13.98
N THR A 114 16.26 -17.75 -13.37
CA THR A 114 16.70 -18.81 -12.47
C THR A 114 16.93 -18.23 -11.08
N ALA A 115 16.46 -18.97 -10.07
CA ALA A 115 16.83 -18.77 -8.68
C ALA A 115 17.48 -20.03 -8.12
N LYS A 116 18.52 -19.87 -7.30
CA LYS A 116 19.13 -21.00 -6.59
C LYS A 116 19.48 -20.66 -5.15
N LYS A 117 19.43 -21.65 -4.26
CA LYS A 117 20.03 -21.52 -2.93
C LYS A 117 21.55 -21.43 -3.07
N PHE A 118 22.13 -20.51 -2.34
CA PHE A 118 23.56 -20.26 -2.29
C PHE A 118 24.03 -20.30 -0.83
N PRO A 119 25.01 -21.13 -0.48
CA PRO A 119 25.47 -21.26 0.90
C PRO A 119 26.14 -19.98 1.38
N GLU A 120 25.80 -19.52 2.59
CA GLU A 120 26.33 -18.27 3.15
C GLU A 120 27.82 -18.40 3.54
N ASN A 121 28.25 -19.60 3.98
CA ASN A 121 29.64 -19.89 4.34
C ASN A 121 30.27 -20.89 3.35
N ARG A 122 31.35 -20.50 2.66
CA ARG A 122 32.17 -21.45 1.86
C ARG A 122 32.96 -22.47 2.69
N THR A 123 32.88 -22.46 4.03
CA THR A 123 33.88 -23.10 4.92
C THR A 123 33.37 -24.00 6.05
N SER A 124 32.14 -24.51 6.06
CA SER A 124 31.77 -25.50 7.08
C SER A 124 30.83 -26.60 6.58
N ASN A 125 31.16 -27.84 6.97
CA ASN A 125 30.49 -29.07 6.62
C ASN A 125 28.95 -29.04 6.85
N PRO A 126 28.16 -29.72 6.00
CA PRO A 126 26.71 -29.68 6.01
C PRO A 126 26.12 -30.64 7.05
N VAL A 127 26.34 -30.36 8.34
CA VAL A 127 25.68 -31.13 9.42
C VAL A 127 24.98 -30.17 10.35
N ASN A 128 23.65 -30.13 10.21
CA ASN A 128 22.68 -29.37 11.01
C ASN A 128 22.74 -27.83 10.86
N GLU A 129 22.49 -27.32 9.65
CA GLU A 129 22.15 -25.90 9.50
C GLU A 129 20.67 -25.64 9.86
N PRO A 130 20.37 -24.59 10.64
CA PRO A 130 18.99 -24.18 10.89
C PRO A 130 18.30 -23.78 9.57
N LYS A 131 16.98 -24.01 9.49
CA LYS A 131 16.14 -23.56 8.36
C LYS A 131 16.39 -22.05 8.13
N GLY A 132 16.90 -21.68 6.95
CA GLY A 132 17.02 -20.27 6.54
C GLY A 132 18.43 -19.70 6.43
N ASN A 133 19.51 -20.49 6.61
CA ASN A 133 20.89 -19.97 6.55
C ASN A 133 21.50 -20.01 5.13
N TYR A 134 20.79 -19.48 4.14
CA TYR A 134 21.24 -19.41 2.75
C TYR A 134 20.88 -18.08 2.11
N LEU A 135 21.65 -17.68 1.11
CA LEU A 135 21.28 -16.61 0.18
C LEU A 135 20.50 -17.20 -0.99
N ILE A 136 19.59 -16.44 -1.56
CA ILE A 136 18.99 -16.76 -2.85
C ILE A 136 19.76 -15.99 -3.91
N GLU A 137 20.37 -16.72 -4.83
CA GLU A 137 21.02 -16.14 -6.02
C GLU A 137 20.03 -16.09 -7.18
N LEU A 138 19.86 -14.90 -7.74
CA LEU A 138 19.15 -14.62 -8.98
C LEU A 138 20.15 -14.26 -10.07
N ASP A 139 19.87 -14.67 -11.31
CA ASP A 139 20.74 -14.44 -12.46
C ASP A 139 20.07 -13.53 -13.49
N PHE A 140 20.61 -12.31 -13.63
CA PHE A 140 20.06 -11.26 -14.48
C PHE A 140 21.05 -10.80 -15.56
N PRO A 141 20.57 -10.23 -16.67
CA PRO A 141 21.44 -9.56 -17.62
C PRO A 141 22.07 -8.31 -16.99
N ALA A 142 23.33 -8.04 -17.33
CA ALA A 142 23.96 -6.77 -17.01
C ALA A 142 23.24 -5.63 -17.74
N VAL A 143 23.05 -4.49 -17.05
CA VAL A 143 22.37 -3.33 -17.64
C VAL A 143 23.42 -2.26 -17.98
N PRO A 144 23.64 -1.95 -19.27
CA PRO A 144 24.59 -0.94 -19.66
C PRO A 144 24.22 0.46 -19.14
N ILE A 145 25.26 1.27 -18.93
CA ILE A 145 25.17 2.69 -18.62
C ILE A 145 25.85 3.49 -19.73
N ALA A 146 25.29 4.65 -20.05
CA ALA A 146 25.78 5.51 -21.12
C ALA A 146 25.94 6.95 -20.62
N GLU A 147 26.94 7.66 -21.16
CA GLU A 147 27.10 9.09 -20.91
C GLU A 147 25.92 9.87 -21.48
N ILE A 148 25.56 10.96 -20.79
CA ILE A 148 24.55 11.91 -21.25
C ILE A 148 25.25 13.21 -21.66
N ASN A 149 24.97 13.67 -22.86
CA ASN A 149 25.60 14.86 -23.44
C ASN A 149 24.91 16.19 -23.08
N SER A 150 23.70 16.17 -22.50
CA SER A 150 22.85 17.38 -22.36
C SER A 150 21.95 17.38 -21.13
N VAL A 151 22.47 17.04 -19.96
CA VAL A 151 21.72 17.21 -18.70
C VAL A 151 22.30 18.32 -17.87
N ASP A 152 21.41 19.18 -17.37
CA ASP A 152 21.75 20.24 -16.46
C ASP A 152 22.04 19.66 -15.07
N VAL A 153 23.33 19.53 -14.73
CA VAL A 153 23.79 19.06 -13.42
C VAL A 153 23.28 19.97 -12.30
N LEU A 154 23.01 21.26 -12.56
CA LEU A 154 22.42 22.16 -11.58
C LEU A 154 20.96 21.78 -11.27
N GLU A 155 20.20 21.34 -12.27
CA GLU A 155 18.83 20.85 -12.06
C GLU A 155 18.82 19.55 -11.24
N ILE A 156 19.74 18.62 -11.52
CA ILE A 156 19.89 17.40 -10.71
C ILE A 156 20.32 17.75 -9.28
N SER A 157 21.31 18.63 -9.12
CA SER A 157 21.76 19.05 -7.79
C SER A 157 20.62 19.70 -7.02
N LYS A 158 19.83 20.57 -7.65
CA LYS A 158 18.64 21.19 -7.08
C LYS A 158 17.60 20.15 -6.65
N SER A 159 17.34 19.13 -7.48
CA SER A 159 16.38 18.07 -7.13
C SER A 159 16.86 17.19 -5.97
N LEU A 160 18.15 17.24 -5.64
CA LEU A 160 18.77 16.61 -4.48
C LEU A 160 19.13 17.62 -3.37
N ASN A 161 18.42 18.74 -3.31
CA ASN A 161 18.58 19.81 -2.31
C ASN A 161 20.02 20.36 -2.23
N GLY A 162 20.66 20.56 -3.38
CA GLY A 162 22.01 21.11 -3.50
C GLY A 162 23.13 20.10 -3.28
N ALA A 163 22.85 18.79 -3.36
CA ALA A 163 23.87 17.76 -3.23
C ALA A 163 24.97 17.91 -4.29
N ALA A 164 26.22 17.66 -3.88
CA ALA A 164 27.37 17.66 -4.79
C ALA A 164 27.34 16.43 -5.70
N VAL A 165 27.10 16.66 -6.99
CA VAL A 165 27.06 15.61 -8.02
C VAL A 165 28.45 15.45 -8.64
N VAL A 166 28.95 14.22 -8.66
CA VAL A 166 30.26 13.86 -9.23
C VAL A 166 30.14 13.49 -10.70
N GLU A 167 29.16 12.65 -11.03
CA GLU A 167 28.98 12.10 -12.37
C GLU A 167 27.48 11.88 -12.62
N VAL A 168 27.05 12.08 -13.86
CA VAL A 168 25.68 11.81 -14.32
C VAL A 168 25.75 10.98 -15.58
N GLN A 169 25.01 9.88 -15.59
CA GLN A 169 24.86 8.96 -16.70
C GLN A 169 23.39 8.56 -16.86
N LYS A 170 23.12 7.68 -17.82
CA LYS A 170 21.82 7.06 -18.05
C LYS A 170 21.93 5.56 -18.03
N THR A 171 20.97 4.88 -17.43
CA THR A 171 20.82 3.42 -17.61
C THR A 171 20.11 3.12 -18.93
N ALA A 172 20.30 1.93 -19.48
CA ALA A 172 19.50 1.46 -20.61
C ALA A 172 17.98 1.39 -20.31
N GLY A 173 17.60 1.34 -19.04
CA GLY A 173 16.21 1.41 -18.56
C GLY A 173 15.65 2.82 -18.41
N ASP A 174 16.30 3.82 -19.00
CA ASP A 174 15.89 5.23 -18.99
C ASP A 174 15.94 5.90 -17.61
N ASP A 175 16.66 5.35 -16.63
CA ASP A 175 16.85 6.00 -15.33
C ASP A 175 18.07 6.92 -15.34
N LEU A 176 17.98 8.07 -14.65
CA LEU A 176 19.13 8.93 -14.39
C LEU A 176 20.05 8.26 -13.38
N PHE A 177 21.32 8.13 -13.72
CA PHE A 177 22.33 7.52 -12.86
C PHE A 177 23.25 8.61 -12.31
N VAL A 178 23.14 8.90 -11.01
CA VAL A 178 23.79 10.04 -10.35
C VAL A 178 24.77 9.54 -9.29
N VAL A 179 26.03 9.94 -9.42
CA VAL A 179 27.09 9.57 -8.50
C VAL A 179 27.36 10.72 -7.54
N LEU A 180 27.31 10.42 -6.25
CA LEU A 180 27.65 11.32 -5.14
C LEU A 180 29.03 10.96 -4.56
N PRO A 181 29.72 11.89 -3.87
CA PRO A 181 31.11 11.70 -3.47
C PRO A 181 31.33 10.62 -2.39
N SER A 182 30.30 10.20 -1.67
CA SER A 182 30.42 9.18 -0.62
C SER A 182 29.10 8.50 -0.29
N ALA A 183 29.17 7.32 0.32
CA ALA A 183 28.03 6.63 0.91
C ALA A 183 27.28 7.47 1.94
N LYS A 184 28.00 8.30 2.71
CA LYS A 184 27.38 9.26 3.63
C LYS A 184 26.51 10.27 2.88
N ALA A 185 27.01 10.84 1.77
CA ALA A 185 26.25 11.75 0.94
C ALA A 185 25.00 11.07 0.33
N VAL A 186 25.09 9.78 -0.02
CA VAL A 186 23.92 9.00 -0.47
C VAL A 186 22.89 8.81 0.65
N ALA A 187 23.32 8.40 1.83
CA ALA A 187 22.42 8.14 2.96
C ALA A 187 21.71 9.41 3.44
N GLU A 188 22.42 10.55 3.46
CA GLU A 188 21.92 11.82 3.99
C GLU A 188 21.21 12.69 2.93
N VAL A 189 21.17 12.28 1.66
CA VAL A 189 20.55 13.09 0.60
C VAL A 189 19.06 13.32 0.88
N ALA A 190 18.61 14.57 0.73
CA ALA A 190 17.22 14.97 0.91
C ALA A 190 16.58 15.23 -0.47
N PRO A 191 15.86 14.25 -1.06
CA PRO A 191 15.26 14.40 -2.38
C PRO A 191 14.12 15.42 -2.37
N GLN A 192 14.02 16.20 -3.44
CA GLN A 192 12.89 17.06 -3.77
C GLN A 192 12.05 16.35 -4.83
N PHE A 193 11.11 15.50 -4.40
CA PHE A 193 10.37 14.60 -5.32
C PHE A 193 9.67 15.31 -6.47
N ASP A 194 9.16 16.53 -6.25
CA ASP A 194 8.53 17.33 -7.32
C ASP A 194 9.53 17.78 -8.39
N GLU A 195 10.77 18.06 -8.01
CA GLU A 195 11.83 18.37 -8.97
C GLU A 195 12.31 17.09 -9.68
N ILE A 196 12.41 15.96 -8.97
CA ILE A 196 12.74 14.66 -9.55
C ILE A 196 11.70 14.24 -10.61
N ARG A 197 10.40 14.52 -10.38
CA ARG A 197 9.34 14.29 -11.38
C ARG A 197 9.55 15.09 -12.68
N ARG A 198 10.26 16.22 -12.62
CA ARG A 198 10.56 17.05 -13.80
C ARG A 198 11.84 16.63 -14.52
N CYS A 199 12.75 15.94 -13.83
CA CYS A 199 13.96 15.40 -14.44
C CYS A 199 13.63 14.42 -15.57
N PRO A 200 14.48 14.28 -16.60
CA PRO A 200 14.29 13.28 -17.66
C PRO A 200 14.38 11.86 -17.09
N GLY A 201 13.87 10.89 -17.85
CA GLY A 201 13.94 9.48 -17.49
C GLY A 201 12.79 9.00 -16.60
N ARG A 202 12.85 7.73 -16.21
CA ARG A 202 11.80 7.04 -15.44
C ARG A 202 11.93 7.33 -13.93
N GLY A 203 13.15 7.26 -13.41
CA GLY A 203 13.52 7.60 -12.04
C GLY A 203 14.98 8.04 -11.91
N MET A 204 15.45 8.19 -10.68
CA MET A 204 16.80 8.65 -10.35
C MET A 204 17.48 7.68 -9.38
N VAL A 205 18.58 7.13 -9.85
CA VAL A 205 19.51 6.26 -9.14
C VAL A 205 20.57 7.14 -8.50
N ILE A 206 20.73 7.03 -7.19
CA ILE A 206 21.80 7.69 -6.47
C ILE A 206 22.78 6.64 -5.99
N THR A 207 24.08 6.84 -6.20
CA THR A 207 25.11 5.95 -5.68
C THR A 207 26.39 6.68 -5.27
N GLY A 208 27.19 6.08 -4.39
CA GLY A 208 28.43 6.67 -3.92
C GLY A 208 29.32 5.63 -3.22
N PRO A 209 30.64 5.84 -3.21
CA PRO A 209 31.59 4.86 -2.68
C PRO A 209 31.47 4.78 -1.15
N ALA A 210 31.48 3.56 -0.62
CA ALA A 210 31.48 3.36 0.82
C ALA A 210 32.90 3.41 1.40
N SER A 211 33.02 3.69 2.70
CA SER A 211 34.33 3.67 3.36
C SER A 211 34.73 2.23 3.69
N PRO A 212 36.04 1.91 3.74
CA PRO A 212 36.50 0.55 4.05
C PRO A 212 35.95 -0.02 5.36
N GLU A 213 35.67 0.83 6.35
CA GLU A 213 35.16 0.46 7.68
C GLU A 213 33.67 0.10 7.67
N SER A 214 32.94 0.45 6.60
CA SER A 214 31.49 0.22 6.52
C SER A 214 31.12 -1.25 6.30
N GLY A 215 32.04 -2.07 5.80
CA GLY A 215 31.76 -3.44 5.35
C GLY A 215 31.02 -3.53 4.01
N PHE A 216 30.75 -2.39 3.36
CA PHE A 216 30.12 -2.28 2.05
C PHE A 216 31.08 -1.63 1.05
N ASP A 217 30.79 -1.82 -0.24
CA ASP A 217 31.58 -1.24 -1.32
C ASP A 217 31.00 0.07 -1.84
N PHE A 218 29.68 0.16 -1.89
CA PHE A 218 28.96 1.35 -2.30
C PHE A 218 27.57 1.38 -1.69
N TYR A 219 27.01 2.58 -1.58
CA TYR A 219 25.62 2.78 -1.18
C TYR A 219 24.80 3.16 -2.41
N SER A 220 23.51 2.85 -2.37
CA SER A 220 22.54 3.23 -3.39
C SER A 220 21.24 3.75 -2.77
N ARG A 221 20.48 4.54 -3.53
CA ARG A 221 19.04 4.87 -3.30
C ARG A 221 18.35 4.99 -4.66
N PHE A 222 17.04 4.78 -4.71
CA PHE A 222 16.26 4.91 -5.94
C PHE A 222 14.99 5.73 -5.72
N PHE A 223 14.88 6.84 -6.45
CA PHE A 223 13.73 7.73 -6.40
C PHE A 223 12.92 7.63 -7.70
N CYS A 224 11.68 7.18 -7.62
CA CYS A 224 10.84 6.92 -8.80
C CYS A 224 9.43 7.53 -8.70
N PRO A 225 9.26 8.80 -8.30
CA PRO A 225 7.95 9.41 -8.02
C PRO A 225 7.00 9.50 -9.24
N LYS A 226 7.48 9.20 -10.45
CA LYS A 226 6.68 9.04 -11.67
C LYS A 226 5.94 7.70 -11.75
N LEU A 227 6.37 6.71 -10.96
CA LEU A 227 5.82 5.36 -10.90
C LEU A 227 4.87 5.18 -9.70
N GLY A 228 4.42 6.27 -9.08
CA GLY A 228 3.51 6.24 -7.94
C GLY A 228 4.18 6.05 -6.58
N ILE A 229 5.48 5.74 -6.53
CA ILE A 229 6.25 5.55 -5.30
C ILE A 229 7.40 6.57 -5.25
N ASN A 230 7.55 7.31 -4.16
CA ASN A 230 8.60 8.34 -4.06
C ASN A 230 10.01 7.74 -3.99
N GLU A 231 10.19 6.70 -3.19
CA GLU A 231 11.45 5.98 -3.00
C GLU A 231 11.18 4.47 -2.91
N ASP A 232 11.87 3.68 -3.71
CA ASP A 232 11.81 2.22 -3.66
C ASP A 232 12.78 1.69 -2.57
N PRO A 233 12.34 0.83 -1.63
CA PRO A 233 13.16 0.38 -0.52
C PRO A 233 14.46 -0.32 -0.91
N VAL A 234 14.38 -1.34 -1.78
CA VAL A 234 15.53 -2.10 -2.29
C VAL A 234 15.27 -2.59 -3.71
N THR A 235 16.01 -2.05 -4.66
CA THR A 235 15.74 -2.23 -6.08
C THR A 235 16.72 -3.24 -6.68
N GLY A 236 16.31 -4.50 -6.82
CA GLY A 236 17.19 -5.54 -7.37
C GLY A 236 17.68 -5.22 -8.80
N SER A 237 16.77 -4.86 -9.70
CA SER A 237 17.08 -4.55 -11.11
C SER A 237 18.08 -3.41 -11.27
N LEU A 238 18.04 -2.43 -10.36
CA LEU A 238 18.99 -1.32 -10.34
C LEU A 238 20.44 -1.80 -10.18
N HIS A 239 20.64 -2.81 -9.35
CA HIS A 239 21.97 -3.34 -9.06
C HIS A 239 22.62 -4.02 -10.27
N CYS A 240 21.85 -4.38 -11.30
CA CYS A 240 22.39 -4.83 -12.58
C CYS A 240 23.14 -3.73 -13.35
N SER A 241 22.80 -2.45 -13.14
CA SER A 241 23.52 -1.31 -13.71
C SER A 241 24.64 -0.81 -12.79
N LEU A 242 24.41 -0.83 -11.48
CA LEU A 242 25.42 -0.48 -10.48
C LEU A 242 26.62 -1.43 -10.54
N ALA A 243 26.39 -2.72 -10.77
CA ALA A 243 27.45 -3.71 -10.95
C ALA A 243 28.41 -3.33 -12.10
N VAL A 244 27.87 -2.91 -13.26
CA VAL A 244 28.66 -2.49 -14.42
C VAL A 244 29.49 -1.25 -14.12
N TYR A 245 28.89 -0.26 -13.47
CA TYR A 245 29.58 0.98 -13.09
C TYR A 245 30.72 0.70 -12.09
N TRP A 246 30.40 0.04 -10.98
CA TRP A 246 31.34 -0.18 -9.89
C TRP A 246 32.41 -1.21 -10.21
N SER A 247 32.16 -2.17 -11.11
CA SER A 247 33.20 -3.08 -11.62
C SER A 247 34.33 -2.32 -12.28
N LYS A 248 33.99 -1.38 -13.16
CA LYS A 248 34.97 -0.53 -13.85
C LYS A 248 35.67 0.43 -12.89
N LYS A 249 34.94 1.04 -11.96
CA LYS A 249 35.49 2.04 -11.03
C LYS A 249 36.37 1.44 -9.93
N LEU A 250 36.03 0.26 -9.42
CA LEU A 250 36.78 -0.40 -8.33
C LEU A 250 37.71 -1.51 -8.82
N GLY A 251 37.60 -1.95 -10.08
CA GLY A 251 38.44 -3.01 -10.65
C GLY A 251 38.18 -4.38 -10.03
N LYS A 252 36.92 -4.69 -9.67
CA LYS A 252 36.54 -5.93 -8.98
C LYS A 252 35.19 -6.45 -9.48
N SER A 253 34.94 -7.75 -9.33
CA SER A 253 33.70 -8.42 -9.79
C SER A 253 32.69 -8.70 -8.68
N ASP A 254 33.12 -8.76 -7.42
CA ASP A 254 32.26 -9.12 -6.30
C ASP A 254 32.05 -7.92 -5.36
N PHE A 255 30.80 -7.65 -5.01
CA PHE A 255 30.41 -6.50 -4.20
C PHE A 255 29.44 -6.87 -3.09
N ILE A 256 29.52 -6.13 -1.99
CA ILE A 256 28.47 -6.03 -0.98
C ILE A 256 27.94 -4.60 -1.04
N ALA A 257 26.71 -4.44 -1.51
CA ALA A 257 26.05 -3.16 -1.66
C ALA A 257 25.00 -2.94 -0.56
N TYR A 258 24.81 -1.69 -0.15
CA TYR A 258 23.75 -1.29 0.77
C TYR A 258 22.84 -0.25 0.12
N GLN A 259 21.55 -0.58 -0.06
CA GLN A 259 20.57 0.43 -0.47
C GLN A 259 20.08 1.16 0.78
N ALA A 260 20.42 2.44 0.91
CA ALA A 260 20.25 3.25 2.11
C ALA A 260 18.88 3.98 2.15
N SER A 261 17.81 3.26 1.84
CA SER A 261 16.44 3.72 2.10
C SER A 261 16.11 3.65 3.61
N PRO A 262 14.98 4.21 4.08
CA PRO A 262 14.56 4.06 5.48
C PRO A 262 14.42 2.60 5.96
N ARG A 263 14.06 1.69 5.03
CA ARG A 263 14.03 0.26 5.29
C ARG A 263 15.42 -0.36 5.23
N GLY A 264 16.25 0.04 4.26
CA GLY A 264 17.61 -0.46 4.13
C GLY A 264 17.66 -1.91 3.61
N GLY A 265 18.65 -2.25 2.79
CA GLY A 265 18.82 -3.63 2.33
C GLY A 265 20.23 -3.94 1.86
N VAL A 266 20.61 -5.21 1.99
CA VAL A 266 21.94 -5.70 1.62
C VAL A 266 21.84 -6.59 0.40
N ILE A 267 22.63 -6.29 -0.64
CA ILE A 267 22.70 -7.06 -1.87
C ILE A 267 24.13 -7.51 -2.10
N ASN A 268 24.34 -8.81 -2.20
CA ASN A 268 25.60 -9.40 -2.60
C ASN A 268 25.59 -9.56 -4.12
N ILE A 269 26.59 -9.02 -4.81
CA ILE A 269 26.59 -8.89 -6.27
C ILE A 269 27.84 -9.58 -6.82
N GLN A 270 27.67 -10.37 -7.88
CA GLN A 270 28.79 -10.85 -8.68
C GLN A 270 28.56 -10.47 -10.15
N MET A 271 29.48 -9.69 -10.70
CA MET A 271 29.53 -9.31 -12.10
C MET A 271 30.31 -10.35 -12.90
N ASP A 272 29.68 -10.92 -13.93
CA ASP A 272 30.33 -11.73 -14.94
C ASP A 272 30.40 -10.92 -16.25
N GLU A 273 31.49 -10.16 -16.40
CA GLU A 273 31.72 -9.32 -17.57
C GLU A 273 31.82 -10.11 -18.88
N LYS A 274 32.25 -11.38 -18.84
CA LYS A 274 32.44 -12.18 -20.06
C LYS A 274 31.12 -12.62 -20.67
N ASN A 275 30.15 -12.93 -19.82
CA ASN A 275 28.83 -13.38 -20.24
C ASN A 275 27.76 -12.28 -20.16
N GLU A 276 28.15 -11.06 -19.76
CA GLU A 276 27.25 -9.92 -19.54
C GLU A 276 26.11 -10.24 -18.56
N ARG A 277 26.46 -10.93 -17.45
CA ARG A 277 25.51 -11.34 -16.41
C ARG A 277 25.84 -10.71 -15.06
N VAL A 278 24.80 -10.50 -14.27
CA VAL A 278 24.90 -10.05 -12.88
C VAL A 278 24.14 -11.03 -12.00
N LEU A 279 24.85 -11.65 -11.08
CA LEU A 279 24.28 -12.51 -10.05
C LEU A 279 23.99 -11.66 -8.82
N LEU A 280 22.71 -11.59 -8.44
CA LEU A 280 22.26 -10.88 -7.25
C LEU A 280 21.90 -11.89 -6.17
N ARG A 281 22.44 -11.71 -4.98
CA ARG A 281 22.24 -12.59 -3.83
C ARG A 281 21.67 -11.80 -2.67
N GLY A 282 20.63 -12.34 -2.04
CA GLY A 282 20.01 -11.71 -0.88
C GLY A 282 19.36 -12.73 0.04
N LYS A 283 19.12 -12.31 1.27
CA LYS A 283 18.24 -13.01 2.22
C LYS A 283 16.80 -12.56 2.05
N ALA A 284 15.88 -13.33 2.59
CA ALA A 284 14.49 -12.93 2.75
C ALA A 284 13.91 -13.49 4.03
N VAL A 285 12.82 -12.89 4.50
CA VAL A 285 12.08 -13.32 5.69
C VAL A 285 10.57 -13.15 5.45
N VAL A 286 9.77 -14.12 5.88
CA VAL A 286 8.31 -13.99 5.85
C VAL A 286 7.88 -13.10 7.01
N VAL A 287 7.05 -12.09 6.73
CA VAL A 287 6.52 -11.16 7.74
C VAL A 287 5.05 -11.45 8.05
N ALA A 288 4.28 -11.90 7.06
CA ALA A 288 2.87 -12.27 7.24
C ALA A 288 2.44 -13.39 6.28
N GLU A 289 1.40 -14.14 6.67
CA GLU A 289 0.76 -15.20 5.89
C GLU A 289 -0.76 -15.10 6.01
N GLY A 290 -1.43 -14.56 4.99
CA GLY A 290 -2.81 -14.16 5.13
C GLY A 290 -2.94 -13.04 6.18
N VAL A 291 -3.67 -11.97 5.94
CA VAL A 291 -3.96 -10.94 6.94
C VAL A 291 -5.42 -10.57 6.79
N ILE A 292 -6.10 -10.18 7.86
CA ILE A 292 -7.54 -9.90 7.78
C ILE A 292 -7.74 -8.55 7.11
N LEU A 293 -8.05 -8.60 5.82
CA LEU A 293 -8.34 -7.43 5.01
C LEU A 293 -9.84 -7.35 4.77
N VAL A 294 -10.43 -6.21 5.10
CA VAL A 294 -11.87 -5.99 5.04
C VAL A 294 -12.15 -4.74 4.24
N ASP A 295 -12.97 -4.87 3.21
CA ASP A 295 -13.49 -3.74 2.46
C ASP A 295 -14.72 -3.18 3.16
N ALA A 296 -14.60 -1.98 3.73
CA ALA A 296 -15.70 -1.29 4.41
C ALA A 296 -16.50 -0.40 3.45
N PHE A 297 -17.78 -0.17 3.78
CA PHE A 297 -18.75 0.58 3.00
C PHE A 297 -19.08 -0.02 1.62
N THR A 298 -18.96 -1.34 1.52
CA THR A 298 -19.31 -2.13 0.33
C THR A 298 -19.73 -3.54 0.72
N GLY A 299 -20.53 -4.20 -0.12
CA GLY A 299 -20.77 -5.65 -0.04
C GLY A 299 -20.03 -6.44 -1.13
N GLU A 300 -19.21 -5.76 -1.93
CA GLU A 300 -18.44 -6.31 -3.04
C GLU A 300 -16.95 -6.13 -2.75
N ALA A 301 -16.16 -7.19 -2.92
CA ALA A 301 -14.71 -7.13 -2.77
C ALA A 301 -14.07 -6.21 -3.82
N PHE A 302 -12.96 -5.57 -3.47
CA PHE A 302 -12.22 -4.60 -4.28
C PHE A 302 -12.98 -3.28 -4.55
N LYS A 303 -14.04 -3.03 -3.77
CA LYS A 303 -14.80 -1.77 -3.73
C LYS A 303 -14.70 -1.17 -2.32
N GLY A 304 -15.38 -0.08 -2.04
CA GLY A 304 -15.36 0.53 -0.71
C GLY A 304 -13.97 1.03 -0.31
N ASN A 305 -13.66 0.96 0.98
CA ASN A 305 -12.37 1.34 1.53
C ASN A 305 -11.74 0.20 2.33
N PRO A 306 -10.56 -0.30 1.89
CA PRO A 306 -9.92 -1.41 2.56
C PRO A 306 -9.30 -0.98 3.88
N ALA A 307 -9.51 -1.80 4.90
CA ALA A 307 -8.80 -1.72 6.16
C ALA A 307 -8.29 -3.09 6.57
N LEU A 308 -7.07 -3.08 7.10
CA LEU A 308 -6.55 -4.24 7.80
C LEU A 308 -7.08 -4.26 9.24
N VAL A 309 -7.49 -5.43 9.72
CA VAL A 309 -7.88 -5.65 11.11
C VAL A 309 -6.93 -6.64 11.76
N CYS A 310 -6.22 -6.19 12.79
CA CYS A 310 -5.33 -7.03 13.59
C CYS A 310 -5.92 -7.22 14.98
N SER A 311 -6.40 -8.42 15.29
CA SER A 311 -6.73 -8.80 16.67
C SER A 311 -5.45 -9.16 17.42
N LEU A 312 -5.15 -8.43 18.50
CA LEU A 312 -3.96 -8.63 19.31
C LEU A 312 -4.35 -9.23 20.67
N GLU A 313 -3.64 -10.26 21.11
CA GLU A 313 -3.84 -10.86 22.45
C GLU A 313 -3.24 -9.98 23.56
N ASP A 314 -2.18 -9.23 23.23
CA ASP A 314 -1.40 -8.39 24.12
C ASP A 314 -1.08 -7.03 23.48
N THR A 315 -0.85 -6.01 24.32
CA THR A 315 -0.52 -4.66 23.83
C THR A 315 0.87 -4.66 23.19
N LYS A 316 0.96 -4.20 21.94
CA LYS A 316 2.22 -3.90 21.26
C LYS A 316 2.57 -2.42 21.40
N ASP A 317 3.86 -2.10 21.35
CA ASP A 317 4.33 -0.72 21.38
C ASP A 317 4.07 0.01 20.05
N ASP A 318 4.12 1.35 20.10
CA ASP A 318 3.82 2.21 18.96
C ASP A 318 4.75 1.97 17.76
N GLN A 319 6.00 1.57 18.02
CA GLN A 319 6.98 1.33 16.97
C GLN A 319 6.60 0.07 16.19
N TRP A 320 6.20 -1.00 16.87
CA TRP A 320 5.75 -2.24 16.23
C TRP A 320 4.45 -2.03 15.47
N LEU A 321 3.47 -1.33 16.06
CA LEU A 321 2.20 -1.03 15.39
C LEU A 321 2.43 -0.20 14.12
N GLN A 322 3.25 0.84 14.19
CA GLN A 322 3.58 1.64 13.02
C GLN A 322 4.36 0.86 11.97
N ALA A 323 5.27 -0.04 12.39
CA ALA A 323 6.02 -0.88 11.47
C ALA A 323 5.12 -1.83 10.68
N VAL A 324 4.16 -2.49 11.34
CA VAL A 324 3.18 -3.36 10.65
C VAL A 324 2.28 -2.58 9.71
N ALA A 325 1.79 -1.40 10.12
CA ALA A 325 0.97 -0.57 9.24
C ALA A 325 1.75 -0.07 8.01
N SER A 326 3.03 0.31 8.21
CA SER A 326 3.93 0.68 7.12
C SER A 326 4.27 -0.50 6.21
N GLU A 327 4.40 -1.70 6.77
CA GLU A 327 4.71 -2.93 6.05
C GLU A 327 3.62 -3.29 5.06
N LEU A 328 2.38 -3.27 5.51
CA LEU A 328 1.23 -3.75 4.75
C LEU A 328 0.65 -2.66 3.84
N ASN A 329 1.01 -1.40 4.07
CA ASN A 329 0.75 -0.26 3.21
C ASN A 329 -0.74 -0.06 2.79
N ILE A 330 -1.68 -0.54 3.59
CA ILE A 330 -3.13 -0.35 3.39
C ILE A 330 -3.55 1.04 3.91
N PRO A 331 -4.64 1.68 3.41
CA PRO A 331 -5.08 3.01 3.87
C PRO A 331 -5.15 3.16 5.40
N SER A 332 -5.60 2.12 6.11
CA SER A 332 -5.59 2.08 7.56
C SER A 332 -5.50 0.64 8.09
N THR A 333 -4.71 0.45 9.14
CA THR A 333 -4.69 -0.76 9.97
C THR A 333 -5.34 -0.47 11.32
N ALA A 334 -6.39 -1.21 11.68
CA ALA A 334 -7.02 -1.22 12.98
C ALA A 334 -6.44 -2.33 13.86
N TYR A 335 -5.89 -1.97 15.01
CA TYR A 335 -5.47 -2.91 16.04
C TYR A 335 -6.53 -3.01 17.13
N VAL A 336 -7.07 -4.20 17.33
CA VAL A 336 -8.12 -4.49 18.30
C VAL A 336 -7.53 -5.32 19.42
N THR A 337 -7.64 -4.83 20.66
CA THR A 337 -7.15 -5.53 21.86
C THR A 337 -8.32 -5.81 22.82
N PRO A 338 -8.43 -7.00 23.42
CA PRO A 338 -9.39 -7.23 24.50
C PRO A 338 -9.17 -6.24 25.65
N VAL A 339 -10.27 -5.75 26.25
CA VAL A 339 -10.21 -4.93 27.47
C VAL A 339 -10.85 -5.71 28.61
N SER A 340 -10.20 -5.73 29.77
CA SER A 340 -10.78 -6.33 30.98
C SER A 340 -12.08 -5.62 31.35
N MET A 341 -13.19 -6.35 31.29
CA MET A 341 -14.51 -5.83 31.61
C MET A 341 -14.77 -5.89 33.12
N SER A 342 -15.38 -4.85 33.67
CA SER A 342 -15.96 -4.93 35.02
C SER A 342 -17.09 -5.95 35.03
N PRO A 343 -17.32 -6.69 36.13
CA PRO A 343 -18.40 -7.68 36.23
C PRO A 343 -19.80 -7.13 35.94
N GLU A 344 -19.99 -5.81 36.03
CA GLU A 344 -21.26 -5.10 35.81
C GLU A 344 -21.51 -4.69 34.35
N SER A 345 -20.51 -4.78 33.47
CA SER A 345 -20.64 -4.38 32.07
C SER A 345 -21.20 -5.53 31.23
N THR A 346 -22.31 -5.27 30.52
CA THR A 346 -22.97 -6.26 29.66
C THR A 346 -22.60 -6.12 28.17
N ILE A 347 -22.02 -4.99 27.78
CA ILE A 347 -21.60 -4.73 26.39
C ILE A 347 -20.11 -5.08 26.24
N PRO A 348 -19.74 -5.97 25.30
CA PRO A 348 -18.35 -6.28 25.01
C PRO A 348 -17.56 -5.03 24.63
N ARG A 349 -16.38 -4.85 25.24
CA ARG A 349 -15.52 -3.70 25.02
C ARG A 349 -14.12 -4.10 24.60
N PHE A 350 -13.60 -3.43 23.58
CA PHE A 350 -12.24 -3.61 23.05
C PHE A 350 -11.48 -2.29 23.03
N GLY A 351 -10.16 -2.33 23.12
CA GLY A 351 -9.31 -1.22 22.75
C GLY A 351 -9.18 -1.19 21.23
N ILE A 352 -9.16 0.00 20.64
CA ILE A 352 -8.89 0.16 19.21
C ILE A 352 -7.90 1.29 18.97
N ARG A 353 -6.97 1.06 18.06
CA ARG A 353 -6.03 2.07 17.53
C ARG A 353 -5.94 1.94 16.02
N TRP A 354 -5.66 3.05 15.34
CA TRP A 354 -5.61 3.08 13.88
C TRP A 354 -4.33 3.70 13.39
N PHE A 355 -3.64 3.01 12.50
CA PHE A 355 -2.39 3.47 11.91
C PHE A 355 -2.53 3.51 10.39
N THR A 356 -2.17 4.64 9.80
CA THR A 356 -1.82 4.71 8.38
C THR A 356 -0.40 4.18 8.18
N PRO A 357 0.08 4.01 6.95
CA PRO A 357 1.46 3.56 6.71
C PRO A 357 2.53 4.48 7.31
N VAL A 358 2.20 5.73 7.65
CA VAL A 358 3.17 6.73 8.12
C VAL A 358 2.90 7.29 9.52
N THR A 359 1.68 7.18 10.04
CA THR A 359 1.31 7.73 11.36
C THR A 359 0.08 7.07 11.96
N GLU A 360 -0.01 7.06 13.29
CA GLU A 360 -1.27 6.83 14.01
C GLU A 360 -2.27 7.96 13.72
N VAL A 361 -3.55 7.61 13.54
CA VAL A 361 -4.67 8.56 13.42
C VAL A 361 -5.61 8.43 14.61
N LYS A 362 -6.16 9.56 15.06
CA LYS A 362 -7.02 9.61 16.26
C LYS A 362 -8.36 8.91 16.09
N LEU A 363 -8.86 8.82 14.86
CA LEU A 363 -10.18 8.28 14.54
C LEU A 363 -10.21 7.83 13.08
N CYS A 364 -10.73 6.62 12.82
CA CYS A 364 -10.89 6.10 11.47
C CYS A 364 -12.20 5.31 11.31
N GLY A 365 -13.15 5.86 10.55
CA GLY A 365 -14.49 5.29 10.41
C GLY A 365 -14.51 3.94 9.70
N HIS A 366 -13.90 3.85 8.51
CA HIS A 366 -13.91 2.61 7.72
C HIS A 366 -13.18 1.47 8.44
N ALA A 367 -12.05 1.75 9.08
CA ALA A 367 -11.30 0.75 9.84
C ALA A 367 -12.03 0.31 11.13
N THR A 368 -12.81 1.19 11.76
CA THR A 368 -13.71 0.82 12.87
C THR A 368 -14.85 -0.07 12.37
N LEU A 369 -15.43 0.24 11.22
CA LEU A 369 -16.47 -0.57 10.59
C LEU A 369 -15.93 -1.97 10.25
N ALA A 370 -14.74 -2.03 9.63
CA ALA A 370 -14.03 -3.27 9.33
C ALA A 370 -13.76 -4.11 10.59
N ALA A 371 -13.22 -3.50 11.65
CA ALA A 371 -12.98 -4.18 12.91
C ALA A 371 -14.26 -4.75 13.54
N SER A 372 -15.35 -3.98 13.46
CA SER A 372 -16.67 -4.42 13.95
C SER A 372 -17.19 -5.60 13.13
N HIS A 373 -17.07 -5.53 11.80
CA HIS A 373 -17.47 -6.61 10.90
C HIS A 373 -16.72 -7.89 11.22
N PHE A 374 -15.39 -7.81 11.36
CA PHE A 374 -14.56 -8.93 11.80
C PHE A 374 -15.07 -9.55 13.12
N LEU A 375 -15.26 -8.74 14.16
CA LEU A 375 -15.71 -9.24 15.46
C LEU A 375 -17.09 -9.91 15.41
N PHE A 376 -18.02 -9.38 14.62
CA PHE A 376 -19.35 -9.96 14.42
C PHE A 376 -19.31 -11.23 13.56
N SER A 377 -18.62 -11.21 12.43
CA SER A 377 -18.60 -12.32 11.46
C SER A 377 -17.92 -13.57 12.01
N TYR A 378 -16.86 -13.41 12.81
CA TYR A 378 -16.19 -14.55 13.47
C TYR A 378 -16.86 -14.97 14.80
N GLY A 379 -17.95 -14.32 15.21
CA GLY A 379 -18.65 -14.65 16.45
C GLY A 379 -17.83 -14.41 17.72
N ILE A 380 -16.78 -13.58 17.64
CA ILE A 380 -15.94 -13.19 18.78
C ILE A 380 -16.80 -12.46 19.82
N VAL A 381 -17.80 -11.71 19.35
CA VAL A 381 -18.86 -11.15 20.19
C VAL A 381 -20.20 -11.80 19.87
N GLN A 382 -21.00 -12.03 20.90
CA GLN A 382 -22.37 -12.57 20.79
C GLN A 382 -23.45 -11.48 20.96
N SER A 383 -23.02 -10.25 21.26
CA SER A 383 -23.86 -9.05 21.37
C SER A 383 -24.02 -8.41 19.99
N ASP A 384 -25.16 -7.76 19.73
CA ASP A 384 -25.36 -6.91 18.56
C ASP A 384 -24.69 -5.53 18.70
N ILE A 385 -24.07 -5.24 19.84
CA ILE A 385 -23.39 -3.98 20.12
C ILE A 385 -22.00 -4.24 20.68
N ILE A 386 -21.03 -3.46 20.20
CA ILE A 386 -19.62 -3.44 20.63
C ILE A 386 -19.27 -2.01 21.02
N GLU A 387 -18.50 -1.87 22.09
CA GLU A 387 -17.84 -0.61 22.43
C GLU A 387 -16.33 -0.69 22.16
N PHE A 388 -15.77 0.38 21.62
CA PHE A 388 -14.35 0.54 21.44
C PHE A 388 -13.82 1.69 22.30
N SER A 389 -12.82 1.41 23.13
CA SER A 389 -12.03 2.42 23.83
C SER A 389 -10.91 2.89 22.90
N SER A 390 -10.96 4.16 22.51
CA SER A 390 -9.97 4.77 21.62
C SER A 390 -9.37 6.05 22.22
N HIS A 391 -8.32 6.58 21.59
CA HIS A 391 -7.77 7.90 21.92
C HIS A 391 -8.77 9.06 21.72
N SER A 392 -9.83 8.86 20.93
CA SER A 392 -10.90 9.84 20.72
C SER A 392 -12.10 9.63 21.66
N GLY A 393 -11.98 8.75 22.64
CA GLY A 393 -13.07 8.35 23.54
C GLY A 393 -13.71 7.03 23.15
N VAL A 394 -14.87 6.74 23.76
CA VAL A 394 -15.62 5.51 23.50
C VAL A 394 -16.41 5.66 22.20
N LEU A 395 -16.26 4.68 21.31
CA LEU A 395 -17.05 4.52 20.10
C LEU A 395 -17.96 3.32 20.22
N THR A 396 -19.08 3.35 19.52
CA THR A 396 -20.05 2.25 19.53
C THR A 396 -20.31 1.79 18.11
N ALA A 397 -20.33 0.47 17.93
CA ALA A 397 -20.73 -0.19 16.70
C ALA A 397 -21.88 -1.15 16.96
N LYS A 398 -22.93 -1.07 16.14
CA LYS A 398 -24.13 -1.90 16.29
C LYS A 398 -24.40 -2.69 15.01
N LYS A 399 -24.58 -4.00 15.15
CA LYS A 399 -25.06 -4.90 14.11
C LYS A 399 -26.55 -4.65 13.87
N ILE A 400 -26.90 -4.34 12.62
CA ILE A 400 -28.27 -4.11 12.16
C ILE A 400 -28.63 -5.19 11.16
N SER A 401 -29.32 -6.23 11.62
CA SER A 401 -29.84 -7.29 10.75
C SER A 401 -30.99 -6.76 9.89
N LYS A 402 -31.02 -7.09 8.59
CA LYS A 402 -32.19 -6.83 7.74
C LYS A 402 -33.38 -7.62 8.31
N THR A 403 -34.36 -6.93 8.90
CA THR A 403 -35.69 -7.50 9.03
C THR A 403 -36.24 -7.79 7.63
N ARG A 404 -36.88 -8.95 7.44
CA ARG A 404 -37.52 -9.39 6.18
C ARG A 404 -38.38 -8.28 5.56
N THR A 405 -37.82 -7.48 4.68
CA THR A 405 -38.56 -6.71 3.67
C THR A 405 -38.16 -7.21 2.30
N SER A 406 -39.16 -7.74 1.61
CA SER A 406 -39.13 -8.50 0.37
C SER A 406 -38.38 -7.79 -0.75
N ILE A 407 -37.11 -8.13 -0.96
CA ILE A 407 -36.45 -8.03 -2.27
C ILE A 407 -35.67 -9.32 -2.47
N THR A 408 -36.24 -10.24 -3.23
CA THR A 408 -35.57 -11.44 -3.72
C THR A 408 -34.53 -11.05 -4.76
N VAL A 409 -33.26 -11.18 -4.42
CA VAL A 409 -32.19 -11.36 -5.40
C VAL A 409 -31.61 -12.75 -5.14
N ASN A 410 -31.78 -13.65 -6.11
CA ASN A 410 -31.10 -14.93 -6.13
C ASN A 410 -29.62 -14.67 -6.41
N GLU A 411 -28.72 -15.17 -5.57
CA GLU A 411 -27.70 -16.17 -5.96
C GLU A 411 -26.55 -16.30 -4.94
N CYS A 412 -26.07 -17.56 -4.88
CA CYS A 412 -24.76 -18.05 -4.42
C CYS A 412 -24.47 -18.15 -2.92
N HIS A 413 -24.04 -19.35 -2.56
CA HIS A 413 -23.61 -19.79 -1.23
C HIS A 413 -22.35 -19.06 -0.76
N ASP A 414 -22.48 -18.24 0.29
CA ASP A 414 -21.55 -18.23 1.42
C ASP A 414 -22.28 -17.73 2.68
N GLN A 415 -21.85 -18.17 3.85
CA GLN A 415 -22.50 -17.96 5.15
C GLN A 415 -22.34 -16.53 5.70
N ASP A 416 -22.25 -15.50 4.86
CA ASP A 416 -22.24 -14.12 5.32
C ASP A 416 -23.67 -13.63 5.51
N GLU A 417 -24.08 -13.47 6.78
CA GLU A 417 -25.32 -12.75 7.08
C GLU A 417 -25.22 -11.33 6.48
N ASP A 418 -26.14 -10.96 5.58
CA ASP A 418 -26.21 -9.61 5.01
C ASP A 418 -26.71 -8.61 6.08
N PHE A 419 -25.80 -8.10 6.92
CA PHE A 419 -26.06 -7.11 7.96
C PHE A 419 -25.36 -5.78 7.66
N LEU A 420 -25.92 -4.70 8.20
CA LEU A 420 -25.27 -3.38 8.25
C LEU A 420 -24.60 -3.20 9.61
N ILE A 421 -23.53 -2.41 9.64
CA ILE A 421 -22.92 -1.93 10.87
C ILE A 421 -23.19 -0.45 10.99
N GLU A 422 -23.85 -0.06 12.07
CA GLU A 422 -24.07 1.33 12.45
C GLU A 422 -22.95 1.79 13.39
N LEU A 423 -22.22 2.82 12.97
CA LEU A 423 -21.25 3.53 13.78
C LEU A 423 -21.84 4.85 14.25
N ASP A 424 -21.58 5.21 15.50
CA ASP A 424 -22.07 6.45 16.10
C ASP A 424 -20.93 7.47 16.31
N PHE A 425 -20.97 8.56 15.54
CA PHE A 425 -19.96 9.62 15.55
C PHE A 425 -20.53 10.97 15.98
N PRO A 426 -19.69 11.88 16.53
CA PRO A 426 -20.10 13.24 16.79
C PRO A 426 -20.37 13.99 15.48
N LEU A 427 -21.39 14.84 15.48
CA LEU A 427 -21.61 15.84 14.43
C LEU A 427 -20.36 16.71 14.27
N ILE A 428 -20.00 17.02 13.03
CA ILE A 428 -18.90 17.94 12.73
C ILE A 428 -19.51 19.23 12.17
N PRO A 429 -19.54 20.31 12.96
CA PRO A 429 -20.02 21.59 12.47
C PRO A 429 -19.13 22.11 11.33
N ILE A 430 -19.77 22.74 10.36
CA ILE A 430 -19.11 23.48 9.29
C ILE A 430 -19.28 24.98 9.51
N ALA A 431 -18.28 25.75 9.09
CA ALA A 431 -18.31 27.21 9.09
C ALA A 431 -18.12 27.75 7.67
N ASP A 432 -18.79 28.85 7.37
CA ASP A 432 -18.63 29.55 6.09
C ASP A 432 -17.17 29.93 5.88
N PHE A 433 -16.64 29.63 4.70
CA PHE A 433 -15.27 29.98 4.33
C PHE A 433 -15.26 31.07 3.27
N ASN A 434 -15.41 32.32 3.72
CA ASN A 434 -15.34 33.50 2.87
C ASN A 434 -13.88 33.84 2.54
N SER A 435 -13.35 33.32 1.42
CA SER A 435 -11.98 33.60 0.97
C SER A 435 -11.89 34.04 -0.50
N VAL A 436 -10.80 34.72 -0.83
CA VAL A 436 -10.36 35.08 -2.19
C VAL A 436 -9.86 33.84 -2.97
N ASP A 437 -9.80 32.66 -2.32
CA ASP A 437 -9.13 31.46 -2.83
C ASP A 437 -10.01 30.56 -3.71
N ILE A 438 -11.25 30.96 -4.04
CA ILE A 438 -12.13 30.18 -4.94
C ILE A 438 -11.43 29.89 -6.28
N SER A 439 -10.64 30.85 -6.80
CA SER A 439 -9.86 30.65 -8.01
C SER A 439 -8.79 29.56 -7.84
N GLN A 440 -8.15 29.48 -6.67
CA GLN A 440 -7.16 28.44 -6.38
C GLN A 440 -7.82 27.08 -6.20
N ILE A 441 -8.97 27.02 -5.53
CA ILE A 441 -9.76 25.79 -5.36
C ILE A 441 -10.23 25.28 -6.72
N SER A 442 -10.84 26.15 -7.54
CA SER A 442 -11.28 25.79 -8.89
C SER A 442 -10.11 25.31 -9.76
N LYS A 443 -8.96 26.00 -9.72
CA LYS A 443 -7.74 25.55 -10.40
C LYS A 443 -7.29 24.16 -9.93
N SER A 444 -7.35 23.91 -8.62
CA SER A 444 -6.99 22.60 -8.05
C SER A 444 -7.92 21.46 -8.48
N LEU A 445 -9.12 21.81 -8.95
CA LEU A 445 -10.12 20.90 -9.50
C LEU A 445 -10.22 21.03 -11.03
N ASN A 446 -9.12 21.40 -11.68
CA ASN A 446 -9.00 21.57 -13.14
C ASN A 446 -10.07 22.49 -13.77
N GLY A 447 -10.36 23.61 -13.10
CA GLY A 447 -11.33 24.60 -13.56
C GLY A 447 -12.78 24.26 -13.26
N ALA A 448 -13.04 23.29 -12.38
CA ALA A 448 -14.41 22.97 -11.96
C ALA A 448 -15.12 24.20 -11.37
N SER A 449 -16.40 24.33 -11.69
CA SER A 449 -17.25 25.38 -11.10
C SER A 449 -17.52 25.06 -9.63
N VAL A 450 -17.23 26.02 -8.75
CA VAL A 450 -17.45 25.89 -7.31
C VAL A 450 -18.68 26.72 -6.92
N VAL A 451 -19.60 26.11 -6.17
CA VAL A 451 -20.86 26.73 -5.73
C VAL A 451 -20.71 27.37 -4.36
N GLU A 452 -20.24 26.59 -3.38
CA GLU A 452 -20.02 27.03 -2.00
C GLU A 452 -18.72 26.42 -1.48
N VAL A 453 -18.10 27.11 -0.51
CA VAL A 453 -16.92 26.62 0.20
C VAL A 453 -17.12 26.83 1.69
N HIS A 454 -16.90 25.75 2.43
CA HIS A 454 -17.03 25.67 3.87
C HIS A 454 -15.77 25.07 4.47
N LYS A 455 -15.64 25.15 5.79
CA LYS A 455 -14.53 24.52 6.53
C LYS A 455 -15.05 23.74 7.72
N THR A 456 -14.50 22.55 7.96
CA THR A 456 -14.84 21.78 9.16
C THR A 456 -14.20 22.42 10.40
N THR A 457 -14.94 22.43 11.50
CA THR A 457 -14.47 22.99 12.79
C THR A 457 -13.48 22.09 13.52
N ASN A 458 -13.43 20.81 13.18
CA ASN A 458 -12.40 19.88 13.62
C ASN A 458 -11.56 19.43 12.41
N GLY A 459 -10.24 19.50 12.52
CA GLY A 459 -9.33 19.08 11.44
C GLY A 459 -9.15 20.08 10.29
N GLU A 460 -9.94 21.17 10.25
CA GLU A 460 -9.78 22.27 9.30
C GLU A 460 -9.87 21.83 7.83
N ASP A 461 -10.60 20.75 7.53
CA ASP A 461 -10.79 20.23 6.17
C ASP A 461 -11.68 21.19 5.36
N LEU A 462 -11.38 21.31 4.06
CA LEU A 462 -12.10 22.19 3.16
C LEU A 462 -13.26 21.42 2.52
N LEU A 463 -14.50 21.90 2.67
CA LEU A 463 -15.67 21.33 2.03
C LEU A 463 -16.07 22.22 0.86
N VAL A 464 -16.01 21.66 -0.35
CA VAL A 464 -16.25 22.35 -1.62
C VAL A 464 -17.48 21.75 -2.28
N VAL A 465 -18.48 22.59 -2.52
CA VAL A 465 -19.74 22.17 -3.13
C VAL A 465 -19.66 22.41 -4.63
N LEU A 466 -19.88 21.36 -5.41
CA LEU A 466 -19.97 21.40 -6.87
C LEU A 466 -21.45 21.39 -7.32
N PRO A 467 -21.75 21.83 -8.57
CA PRO A 467 -23.13 22.02 -9.02
C PRO A 467 -23.99 20.75 -9.04
N SER A 468 -23.38 19.57 -9.10
CA SER A 468 -24.08 18.30 -9.17
C SER A 468 -23.17 17.12 -8.82
N ALA A 469 -23.80 15.98 -8.52
CA ALA A 469 -23.12 14.69 -8.42
C ALA A 469 -22.31 14.36 -9.67
N LYS A 470 -22.83 14.68 -10.87
CA LYS A 470 -22.10 14.50 -12.12
C LYS A 470 -20.78 15.28 -12.12
N ALA A 471 -20.80 16.54 -11.66
CA ALA A 471 -19.59 17.35 -11.55
C ALA A 471 -18.57 16.77 -10.54
N VAL A 472 -19.05 16.11 -9.47
CA VAL A 472 -18.18 15.40 -8.52
C VAL A 472 -17.50 14.18 -9.17
N VAL A 473 -18.25 13.39 -9.91
CA VAL A 473 -17.72 12.18 -10.58
C VAL A 473 -16.71 12.56 -11.67
N GLU A 474 -17.03 13.56 -12.49
CA GLU A 474 -16.22 13.94 -13.65
C GLU A 474 -14.98 14.79 -13.30
N VAL A 475 -14.85 15.26 -12.05
CA VAL A 475 -13.72 16.13 -11.69
C VAL A 475 -12.38 15.41 -11.83
N GLN A 476 -11.40 16.14 -12.34
CA GLN A 476 -10.01 15.68 -12.44
C GLN A 476 -9.15 16.49 -11.45
N PRO A 477 -8.89 15.97 -10.24
CA PRO A 477 -8.13 16.70 -9.23
C PRO A 477 -6.67 16.91 -9.67
N GLN A 478 -6.12 18.07 -9.33
CA GLN A 478 -4.71 18.40 -9.46
C GLN A 478 -4.07 18.35 -8.07
N PHE A 479 -3.58 17.17 -7.65
CA PHE A 479 -3.18 16.93 -6.26
C PHE A 479 -2.12 17.91 -5.74
N ASP A 480 -1.19 18.36 -6.58
CA ASP A 480 -0.19 19.37 -6.21
C ASP A 480 -0.81 20.74 -5.93
N GLU A 481 -1.87 21.11 -6.64
CA GLU A 481 -2.61 22.34 -6.38
C GLU A 481 -3.52 22.19 -5.15
N ILE A 482 -4.04 20.99 -4.89
CA ILE A 482 -4.81 20.66 -3.67
C ILE A 482 -3.90 20.80 -2.43
N LYS A 483 -2.64 20.35 -2.50
CA LYS A 483 -1.65 20.58 -1.43
C LYS A 483 -1.43 22.06 -1.12
N ARG A 484 -1.69 22.98 -2.06
CA ARG A 484 -1.58 24.43 -1.85
C ARG A 484 -2.85 25.07 -1.32
N CYS A 485 -3.99 24.38 -1.39
CA CYS A 485 -5.25 24.86 -0.84
C CYS A 485 -5.20 24.90 0.70
N PRO A 486 -6.00 25.76 1.36
CA PRO A 486 -6.12 25.75 2.81
C PRO A 486 -6.73 24.43 3.31
N GLY A 487 -6.47 24.12 4.58
CA GLY A 487 -7.02 22.95 5.24
C GLY A 487 -6.17 21.69 5.11
N ARG A 488 -6.56 20.63 5.81
CA ARG A 488 -5.81 19.36 5.86
C ARG A 488 -6.17 18.44 4.69
N ALA A 489 -7.45 18.26 4.41
CA ALA A 489 -7.99 17.57 3.24
C ALA A 489 -9.01 18.45 2.47
N MET A 490 -9.35 18.05 1.24
CA MET A 490 -10.42 18.65 0.45
C MET A 490 -11.53 17.63 0.22
N ILE A 491 -12.72 17.94 0.70
CA ILE A 491 -13.96 17.19 0.49
C ILE A 491 -14.71 17.90 -0.63
N ILE A 492 -15.06 17.18 -1.70
CA ILE A 492 -15.98 17.70 -2.70
C ILE A 492 -17.33 17.01 -2.58
N THR A 493 -18.42 17.73 -2.82
CA THR A 493 -19.77 17.15 -2.77
C THR A 493 -20.73 17.83 -3.74
N GLY A 494 -21.77 17.11 -4.18
CA GLY A 494 -22.77 17.62 -5.11
C GLY A 494 -24.06 16.82 -5.04
N ALA A 495 -25.19 17.49 -5.27
CA ALA A 495 -26.51 16.88 -5.16
C ALA A 495 -26.71 15.84 -6.27
N ALA A 496 -27.30 14.71 -5.92
CA ALA A 496 -27.74 13.74 -6.91
C ALA A 496 -28.99 14.25 -7.66
N LEU A 497 -29.28 13.63 -8.79
CA LEU A 497 -30.55 13.86 -9.49
C LEU A 497 -31.69 13.18 -8.73
N PRO A 498 -32.94 13.70 -8.77
CA PRO A 498 -34.07 13.13 -8.03
C PRO A 498 -34.36 11.64 -8.31
N GLU A 499 -34.00 11.16 -9.50
CA GLU A 499 -34.14 9.76 -9.93
C GLU A 499 -32.98 8.85 -9.47
N SER A 500 -31.94 9.40 -8.86
CA SER A 500 -30.82 8.63 -8.31
C SER A 500 -31.27 7.87 -7.06
N GLU A 501 -30.66 6.71 -6.83
CA GLU A 501 -30.80 5.99 -5.56
C GLU A 501 -30.04 6.68 -4.40
N PHE A 502 -29.19 7.67 -4.73
CA PHE A 502 -28.41 8.44 -3.77
C PHE A 502 -28.94 9.86 -3.67
N ASP A 503 -28.72 10.50 -2.53
CA ASP A 503 -29.09 11.89 -2.28
C ASP A 503 -27.99 12.87 -2.68
N PHE A 504 -26.74 12.47 -2.47
CA PHE A 504 -25.58 13.27 -2.83
C PHE A 504 -24.36 12.38 -3.06
N TYR A 505 -23.41 12.94 -3.79
CA TYR A 505 -22.13 12.32 -4.08
C TYR A 505 -21.02 13.07 -3.37
N SER A 506 -19.94 12.38 -3.03
CA SER A 506 -18.74 12.98 -2.46
C SER A 506 -17.45 12.36 -3.03
N ARG A 507 -16.32 13.07 -2.92
CA ARG A 507 -14.95 12.52 -3.04
C ARG A 507 -14.05 13.25 -2.04
N VAL A 508 -12.98 12.61 -1.58
CA VAL A 508 -12.11 13.16 -0.53
C VAL A 508 -10.65 13.04 -0.93
N PHE A 509 -9.97 14.19 -1.03
CA PHE A 509 -8.57 14.29 -1.42
C PHE A 509 -7.71 14.72 -0.24
N SER A 510 -6.71 13.92 0.12
CA SER A 510 -5.87 14.16 1.31
C SER A 510 -4.36 14.16 1.02
N PRO A 511 -3.87 14.76 -0.08
CA PRO A 511 -2.47 14.58 -0.51
C PRO A 511 -1.43 15.13 0.50
N LYS A 512 -1.85 15.99 1.44
CA LYS A 512 -1.01 16.46 2.57
C LYS A 512 -0.76 15.38 3.63
N LEU A 513 -1.60 14.35 3.66
CA LEU A 513 -1.52 13.20 4.58
C LEU A 513 -0.85 11.99 3.92
N GLY A 514 -0.33 12.14 2.70
CA GLY A 514 0.32 11.06 1.96
C GLY A 514 -0.64 10.18 1.14
N ILE A 515 -1.94 10.49 1.13
CA ILE A 515 -2.97 9.76 0.36
C ILE A 515 -3.63 10.75 -0.59
N ASP A 516 -3.44 10.58 -1.90
CA ASP A 516 -3.99 11.52 -2.89
C ASP A 516 -5.53 11.55 -2.85
N GLU A 517 -6.19 10.40 -2.86
CA GLU A 517 -7.65 10.25 -2.72
C GLU A 517 -7.97 9.10 -1.75
N ASP A 518 -8.81 9.37 -0.75
CA ASP A 518 -9.31 8.36 0.19
C ASP A 518 -10.58 7.71 -0.39
N PRO A 519 -10.65 6.37 -0.56
CA PRO A 519 -11.75 5.73 -1.25
C PRO A 519 -13.13 5.99 -0.65
N VAL A 520 -13.25 5.86 0.68
CA VAL A 520 -14.49 6.11 1.43
C VAL A 520 -14.18 6.63 2.84
N THR A 521 -14.46 7.89 3.11
CA THR A 521 -14.11 8.54 4.37
C THR A 521 -15.35 8.70 5.24
N GLY A 522 -15.60 7.75 6.15
CA GLY A 522 -16.77 7.82 7.03
C GLY A 522 -16.84 9.13 7.84
N SER A 523 -15.73 9.57 8.43
CA SER A 523 -15.71 10.77 9.28
C SER A 523 -16.14 12.06 8.57
N VAL A 524 -15.88 12.24 7.27
CA VAL A 524 -16.32 13.46 6.57
C VAL A 524 -17.83 13.53 6.42
N HIS A 525 -18.51 12.39 6.48
CA HIS A 525 -19.97 12.34 6.43
C HIS A 525 -20.62 12.87 7.71
N CYS A 526 -19.85 13.03 8.78
CA CYS A 526 -20.29 13.74 9.98
C CYS A 526 -20.43 15.25 9.76
N ALA A 527 -19.74 15.81 8.74
CA ALA A 527 -19.91 17.19 8.29
C ALA A 527 -20.93 17.29 7.14
N LEU A 528 -20.88 16.34 6.20
CA LEU A 528 -21.81 16.31 5.05
C LEU A 528 -23.27 16.09 5.48
N GLY A 529 -23.50 15.33 6.55
CA GLY A 529 -24.85 15.11 7.09
C GLY A 529 -25.55 16.42 7.47
N ASP A 530 -24.87 17.28 8.23
CA ASP A 530 -25.38 18.61 8.60
C ASP A 530 -25.65 19.49 7.37
N TYR A 531 -24.67 19.57 6.46
CA TYR A 531 -24.78 20.36 5.25
C TYR A 531 -25.98 19.94 4.40
N TRP A 532 -26.09 18.65 4.07
CA TRP A 532 -27.14 18.14 3.21
C TRP A 532 -28.50 18.11 3.90
N SER A 533 -28.56 18.01 5.23
CA SER A 533 -29.82 18.16 5.97
C SER A 533 -30.42 19.55 5.80
N LYS A 534 -29.61 20.59 5.95
CA LYS A 534 -30.04 21.96 5.73
C LYS A 534 -30.46 22.23 4.28
N LYS A 535 -29.79 21.60 3.30
CA LYS A 535 -30.10 21.78 1.87
C LYS A 535 -31.31 20.98 1.39
N LEU A 536 -31.51 19.76 1.90
CA LEU A 536 -32.55 18.83 1.43
C LEU A 536 -33.76 18.73 2.36
N GLY A 537 -33.68 19.28 3.58
CA GLY A 537 -34.79 19.31 4.55
C GLY A 537 -35.15 17.94 5.14
N LYS A 538 -34.17 17.04 5.28
CA LYS A 538 -34.34 15.69 5.81
C LYS A 538 -33.14 15.25 6.65
N SER A 539 -33.25 14.16 7.41
CA SER A 539 -32.21 13.68 8.32
C SER A 539 -31.63 12.31 7.96
N ASP A 540 -32.29 11.56 7.09
CA ASP A 540 -31.82 10.27 6.58
C ASP A 540 -31.36 10.40 5.13
N PHE A 541 -30.17 9.88 4.84
CA PHE A 541 -29.58 9.95 3.50
C PHE A 541 -28.92 8.64 3.08
N VAL A 542 -28.91 8.42 1.78
CA VAL A 542 -28.03 7.45 1.12
C VAL A 542 -27.02 8.24 0.29
N ALA A 543 -25.75 8.17 0.66
CA ALA A 543 -24.66 8.88 0.00
C ALA A 543 -23.76 7.92 -0.78
N TYR A 544 -23.17 8.41 -1.86
CA TYR A 544 -22.16 7.67 -2.63
C TYR A 544 -20.84 8.44 -2.69
N GLN A 545 -19.78 7.89 -2.12
CA GLN A 545 -18.44 8.45 -2.29
C GLN A 545 -17.84 7.89 -3.58
N ALA A 546 -17.77 8.72 -4.61
CA ALA A 546 -17.46 8.36 -6.00
C ALA A 546 -15.97 8.37 -6.32
N SER A 547 -15.16 7.75 -5.45
CA SER A 547 -13.79 7.39 -5.79
C SER A 547 -13.79 6.26 -6.86
N PRO A 548 -12.64 5.90 -7.45
CA PRO A 548 -12.56 4.76 -8.37
C PRO A 548 -13.06 3.43 -7.77
N ARG A 549 -12.91 3.24 -6.44
CA ARG A 549 -13.48 2.08 -5.73
C ARG A 549 -14.96 2.24 -5.46
N GLY A 550 -15.43 3.45 -5.19
CA GLY A 550 -16.83 3.73 -4.88
C GLY A 550 -17.25 3.18 -3.51
N GLY A 551 -18.23 3.82 -2.85
CA GLY A 551 -18.76 3.29 -1.60
C GLY A 551 -20.09 3.90 -1.21
N VAL A 552 -20.95 3.09 -0.61
CA VAL A 552 -22.29 3.50 -0.19
C VAL A 552 -22.31 3.70 1.32
N ILE A 553 -22.78 4.87 1.75
CA ILE A 553 -22.90 5.23 3.15
C ILE A 553 -24.34 5.65 3.40
N ASN A 554 -25.02 4.93 4.29
CA ASN A 554 -26.31 5.38 4.81
C ASN A 554 -26.03 6.23 6.05
N LEU A 555 -26.60 7.43 6.14
CA LEU A 555 -26.41 8.27 7.31
C LEU A 555 -27.73 8.77 7.89
N HIS A 556 -27.77 8.87 9.21
CA HIS A 556 -28.83 9.53 9.97
C HIS A 556 -28.24 10.65 10.81
N LEU A 557 -28.73 11.86 10.62
CA LEU A 557 -28.38 13.02 11.45
C LEU A 557 -29.36 13.13 12.62
N ASP A 558 -28.85 12.94 13.84
CA ASP A 558 -29.56 13.28 15.07
C ASP A 558 -29.13 14.67 15.54
N GLU A 559 -29.79 15.69 15.00
CA GLU A 559 -29.52 17.10 15.34
C GLU A 559 -29.67 17.39 16.83
N LYS A 560 -30.58 16.69 17.53
CA LYS A 560 -30.87 16.97 18.95
C LYS A 560 -29.74 16.57 19.87
N ASN A 561 -29.08 15.47 19.54
CA ASN A 561 -27.97 14.93 20.31
C ASN A 561 -26.60 15.29 19.70
N GLU A 562 -26.57 16.06 18.60
CA GLU A 562 -25.36 16.39 17.84
C GLU A 562 -24.57 15.13 17.42
N ARG A 563 -25.28 14.12 16.89
CA ARG A 563 -24.71 12.84 16.45
C ARG A 563 -25.02 12.55 14.99
N VAL A 564 -24.12 11.80 14.35
CA VAL A 564 -24.32 11.26 13.02
C VAL A 564 -24.09 9.75 13.09
N LEU A 565 -25.13 8.99 12.75
CA LEU A 565 -25.08 7.54 12.65
C LEU A 565 -24.73 7.17 11.22
N LEU A 566 -23.62 6.46 11.02
CA LEU A 566 -23.16 6.01 9.71
C LEU A 566 -23.35 4.50 9.60
N ARG A 567 -24.02 4.03 8.55
CA ARG A 567 -24.27 2.61 8.31
C ARG A 567 -23.68 2.17 6.98
N GLY A 568 -22.88 1.11 7.04
CA GLY A 568 -22.24 0.52 5.88
C GLY A 568 -22.22 -1.00 5.96
N LYS A 569 -22.04 -1.62 4.80
CA LYS A 569 -21.66 -3.03 4.68
C LYS A 569 -20.14 -3.18 4.78
N ALA A 570 -19.69 -4.39 5.02
CA ALA A 570 -18.30 -4.77 4.83
C ALA A 570 -18.21 -6.19 4.28
N VAL A 571 -17.07 -6.51 3.67
CA VAL A 571 -16.76 -7.85 3.18
C VAL A 571 -15.32 -8.21 3.53
N ILE A 572 -15.10 -9.41 4.05
CA ILE A 572 -13.75 -9.95 4.31
C ILE A 572 -13.17 -10.41 2.97
N VAL A 573 -12.03 -9.86 2.59
CA VAL A 573 -11.33 -10.16 1.34
C VAL A 573 -10.28 -11.23 1.54
N THR A 574 -9.53 -11.16 2.64
CA THR A 574 -8.52 -12.17 3.01
C THR A 574 -8.45 -12.36 4.53
N GLU A 575 -7.88 -13.48 4.99
CA GLU A 575 -7.64 -13.82 6.40
C GLU A 575 -6.26 -14.47 6.57
N GLY A 576 -5.60 -14.23 7.72
CA GLY A 576 -4.45 -15.02 8.22
C GLY A 576 -3.71 -14.38 9.40
N SER A 577 -2.40 -14.60 9.53
CA SER A 577 -1.55 -14.18 10.66
C SER A 577 -0.32 -13.34 10.29
N ILE A 578 0.05 -12.43 11.19
CA ILE A 578 1.37 -11.76 11.21
C ILE A 578 2.36 -12.65 11.99
N LEU A 579 3.57 -12.84 11.48
CA LEU A 579 4.51 -13.86 12.00
C LEU A 579 5.66 -13.30 12.86
N VAL A 580 5.65 -12.01 13.21
CA VAL A 580 6.83 -11.26 13.71
C VAL A 580 6.68 -10.66 15.10
#